data_AF-A0A3C0RA97-F1
#
_entry.id   AF-A0A3C0RA97-F1
#
_cell.length_a   1.000
_cell.length_b   1.000
_cell.length_c   1.000
_cell.angle_alpha   90.00
_cell.angle_beta   90.00
_cell.angle_gamma   90.00
#
_symmetry.space_group_name_H-M   'P 1'
#
loop_
_entity.id
_entity.type
_entity.pdbx_description
1 polymer ?
#
loop_
_entity_poly.entity_id
_entity_poly.type
_entity_poly.pdbx_seq_one_letter_code
_entity_poly.pdbx_strand_id
1 'polypeptide(L)'
;NESTTLGREGSDFTAAIVANVLDASGLTIWKDVEGVMNADPRQFPEAQYISELSFEEVIEMAYYGAQVIHPKTIKPLQNKRIPLYVKCFLDTSLPGTAITGKKVKQLPPVIVLKKDQVLMHLHSQDFSFVGEKPLGDLYTIFNETRFRPNLIQTGAINVQLCVDNRSEKLDQLAAKAAAMFDVQIEKGLTLLTIRHYTNELLQKMTDGKQIVLQQQTTETVQVLYHE
;
A
#
# COMPACT_ATOMS: atom_id res chain seq x y z
N ASN A 1 13.79 27.60 20.25
CA ASN A 1 13.85 26.85 18.97
C ASN A 1 14.49 25.51 19.23
N GLU A 2 13.69 24.44 19.21
CA GLU A 2 14.19 23.07 19.21
C GLU A 2 14.10 22.50 17.79
N SER A 3 15.09 21.70 17.40
CA SER A 3 15.13 21.05 16.08
C SER A 3 14.20 19.83 16.07
N THR A 4 13.57 19.57 14.92
CA THR A 4 12.73 18.38 14.69
C THR A 4 12.98 17.81 13.30
N THR A 5 12.49 16.60 13.03
CA THR A 5 12.56 15.94 11.72
C THR A 5 11.15 15.74 11.15
N LEU A 6 11.04 15.62 9.83
CA LEU A 6 9.76 15.41 9.14
C LEU A 6 9.40 13.92 8.96
N GLY A 7 10.23 13.00 9.50
CA GLY A 7 10.05 11.56 9.39
C GLY A 7 10.50 10.99 8.04
N ARG A 8 9.97 9.80 7.70
CA ARG A 8 10.28 9.08 6.45
C ARG A 8 10.02 9.97 5.23
N GLU A 9 10.97 9.99 4.30
CA GLU A 9 10.94 10.81 3.08
C GLU A 9 10.82 12.32 3.36
N GLY A 10 11.42 12.78 4.47
CA GLY A 10 11.39 14.17 4.88
C GLY A 10 11.99 15.15 3.86
N SER A 11 12.98 14.74 3.06
CA SER A 11 13.56 15.58 2.01
C SER A 11 12.56 15.83 0.87
N ASP A 12 11.90 14.78 0.39
CA ASP A 12 10.85 14.89 -0.64
C ASP A 12 9.70 15.76 -0.11
N PHE A 13 9.29 15.56 1.14
CA PHE A 13 8.24 16.35 1.76
C PHE A 13 8.64 17.82 1.96
N THR A 14 9.91 18.08 2.30
CA THR A 14 10.46 19.45 2.38
C THR A 14 10.39 20.13 1.02
N ALA A 15 10.81 19.45 -0.05
CA ALA A 15 10.76 19.98 -1.40
C ALA A 15 9.31 20.28 -1.83
N ALA A 16 8.35 19.42 -1.47
CA ALA A 16 6.93 19.66 -1.70
C ALA A 16 6.37 20.86 -0.93
N ILE A 17 6.79 21.07 0.32
CA ILE A 17 6.41 22.25 1.10
C ILE A 17 6.98 23.52 0.45
N VAL A 18 8.26 23.52 0.08
CA VAL A 18 8.91 24.67 -0.57
C VAL A 18 8.23 24.98 -1.91
N ALA A 19 8.00 23.96 -2.74
CA ALA A 19 7.29 24.11 -4.01
C ALA A 19 5.89 24.70 -3.81
N ASN A 20 5.16 24.25 -2.78
CA ASN A 20 3.85 24.79 -2.44
C ASN A 20 3.92 26.26 -2.00
N VAL A 21 4.83 26.62 -1.09
CA VAL A 21 4.96 27.99 -0.56
C VAL A 21 5.37 28.99 -1.65
N LEU A 22 6.21 28.55 -2.59
CA LEU A 22 6.71 29.40 -3.68
C LEU A 22 5.80 29.41 -4.92
N ASP A 23 4.65 28.72 -4.90
CA ASP A 23 3.78 28.56 -6.06
C ASP A 23 4.55 28.05 -7.29
N ALA A 24 5.42 27.06 -7.08
CA ALA A 24 6.28 26.53 -8.12
C ALA A 24 5.47 25.95 -9.28
N SER A 25 6.00 26.09 -10.50
CA SER A 25 5.41 25.51 -11.71
C SER A 25 5.50 23.97 -11.76
N GLY A 26 6.37 23.38 -10.93
CA GLY A 26 6.53 21.93 -10.79
C GLY A 26 7.58 21.58 -9.75
N LEU A 27 7.57 20.33 -9.29
CA LEU A 27 8.61 19.73 -8.45
C LEU A 27 9.22 18.55 -9.18
N THR A 28 10.55 18.42 -9.18
CA THR A 28 11.24 17.22 -9.68
C THR A 28 11.95 16.52 -8.54
N ILE A 29 11.66 15.23 -8.35
CA ILE A 29 12.38 14.34 -7.44
C ILE A 29 13.27 13.44 -8.30
N TRP A 30 14.57 13.49 -8.01
CA TRP A 30 15.58 12.71 -8.72
C TRP A 30 15.85 11.41 -7.96
N LYS A 31 15.72 10.26 -8.64
CA LYS A 31 15.92 8.92 -8.07
C LYS A 31 16.88 8.08 -8.93
N ASP A 32 17.27 6.92 -8.40
CA ASP A 32 18.08 5.90 -9.05
C ASP A 32 17.27 4.98 -9.99
N VAL A 33 16.07 5.42 -10.38
CA VAL A 33 15.16 4.70 -11.26
C VAL A 33 14.78 5.57 -12.45
N GLU A 34 14.53 4.93 -13.59
CA GLU A 34 14.12 5.58 -14.84
C GLU A 34 12.80 6.36 -14.70
N GLY A 35 11.92 5.85 -13.83
CA GLY A 35 10.63 6.42 -13.49
C GLY A 35 9.82 5.43 -12.67
N VAL A 36 8.50 5.55 -12.74
CA VAL A 36 7.56 4.65 -12.07
C VAL A 36 7.27 3.46 -12.98
N MET A 37 7.41 2.25 -12.45
CA MET A 37 7.05 1.00 -13.11
C MET A 37 5.71 0.50 -12.59
N ASN A 38 4.97 -0.27 -13.40
CA ASN A 38 3.73 -0.90 -12.97
C ASN A 38 3.94 -2.09 -12.02
N ALA A 39 5.16 -2.60 -11.90
CA ALA A 39 5.55 -3.65 -10.97
C ALA A 39 7.02 -3.48 -10.59
N ASP A 40 7.48 -4.13 -9.51
CA ASP A 40 8.91 -4.14 -9.17
C ASP A 40 9.71 -4.88 -10.26
N PRO A 41 10.59 -4.20 -11.02
CA PRO A 41 11.32 -4.81 -12.13
C PRO A 41 12.30 -5.91 -11.67
N ARG A 42 12.64 -5.97 -10.38
CA ARG A 42 13.46 -7.05 -9.81
C ARG A 42 12.67 -8.36 -9.68
N GLN A 43 11.35 -8.26 -9.60
CA GLN A 43 10.43 -9.40 -9.48
C GLN A 43 9.74 -9.71 -10.80
N PHE A 44 9.49 -8.69 -11.63
CA PHE A 44 8.80 -8.77 -12.91
C PHE A 44 9.67 -8.14 -14.00
N PRO A 45 10.54 -8.92 -14.68
CA PRO A 45 11.38 -8.38 -15.77
C PRO A 45 10.60 -7.73 -16.90
N GLU A 46 9.34 -8.11 -17.09
CA GLU A 46 8.38 -7.55 -18.04
C GLU A 46 7.66 -6.29 -17.53
N ALA A 47 8.06 -5.74 -16.38
CA ALA A 47 7.48 -4.52 -15.83
C ALA A 47 7.51 -3.39 -16.86
N GLN A 48 6.40 -2.69 -16.95
CA GLN A 48 6.15 -1.61 -17.90
C GLN A 48 6.36 -0.26 -17.24
N TYR A 49 7.06 0.61 -17.95
CA TYR A 49 7.25 2.00 -17.59
C TYR A 49 5.93 2.78 -17.68
N ILE A 50 5.65 3.61 -16.67
CA ILE A 50 4.49 4.48 -16.63
C ILE A 50 4.95 5.93 -16.80
N SER A 51 4.60 6.53 -17.94
CA SER A 51 4.98 7.92 -18.26
C SER A 51 4.16 8.96 -17.47
N GLU A 52 2.90 8.65 -17.17
CA GLU A 52 1.98 9.59 -16.51
C GLU A 52 1.13 8.89 -15.46
N LEU A 53 0.97 9.54 -14.30
CA LEU A 53 0.10 9.09 -13.21
C LEU A 53 -0.73 10.25 -12.66
N SER A 54 -1.87 9.92 -12.06
CA SER A 54 -2.63 10.87 -11.26
C SER A 54 -2.09 10.88 -9.81
N PHE A 55 -2.32 11.96 -9.08
CA PHE A 55 -2.03 11.99 -7.63
C PHE A 55 -2.74 10.87 -6.87
N GLU A 56 -3.98 10.57 -7.25
CA GLU A 56 -4.79 9.51 -6.66
C GLU A 56 -4.14 8.14 -6.87
N GLU A 57 -3.69 7.86 -8.10
CA GLU A 57 -3.05 6.58 -8.41
C GLU A 57 -1.77 6.38 -7.61
N VAL A 58 -0.92 7.41 -7.49
CA VAL A 58 0.30 7.32 -6.68
C VAL A 58 0.00 7.08 -5.20
N ILE A 59 -1.07 7.69 -4.66
CA ILE A 59 -1.50 7.47 -3.28
C ILE A 59 -1.95 6.02 -3.08
N GLU A 60 -2.74 5.49 -4.00
CA GLU A 60 -3.21 4.10 -3.96
C GLU A 60 -2.05 3.10 -4.09
N MET A 61 -1.15 3.31 -5.05
CA MET A 61 0.07 2.53 -5.20
C MET A 61 0.88 2.49 -3.90
N ALA A 62 1.08 3.64 -3.27
CA ALA A 62 1.80 3.74 -2.00
C ALA A 62 1.04 3.08 -0.83
N TYR A 63 -0.29 3.14 -0.83
CA TYR A 63 -1.13 2.47 0.16
C TYR A 63 -0.94 0.95 0.13
N TYR A 64 -0.91 0.34 -1.05
CA TYR A 64 -0.70 -1.10 -1.20
C TYR A 64 0.77 -1.54 -1.05
N GLY A 65 1.71 -0.60 -0.97
CA GLY A 65 3.11 -0.86 -0.63
C GLY A 65 4.12 -0.63 -1.75
N ALA A 66 3.70 -0.08 -2.91
CA ALA A 66 4.66 0.35 -3.93
C ALA A 66 5.45 1.57 -3.45
N GLN A 67 6.78 1.44 -3.36
CA GLN A 67 7.64 2.46 -2.75
C GLN A 67 8.17 3.48 -3.76
N VAL A 68 7.30 4.33 -4.29
CA VAL A 68 7.71 5.37 -5.25
C VAL A 68 7.83 6.74 -4.57
N ILE A 69 6.71 7.29 -4.10
CA ILE A 69 6.62 8.58 -3.42
C ILE A 69 5.62 8.45 -2.26
N HIS A 70 6.01 8.89 -1.07
CA HIS A 70 5.13 8.85 0.08
C HIS A 70 3.94 9.82 -0.07
N PRO A 71 2.70 9.43 0.31
CA PRO A 71 1.50 10.26 0.16
C PRO A 71 1.58 11.66 0.82
N LYS A 72 2.37 11.78 1.91
CA LYS A 72 2.63 13.09 2.55
C LYS A 72 3.29 14.09 1.61
N THR A 73 4.19 13.64 0.73
CA THR A 73 4.84 14.48 -0.29
C THR A 73 3.84 14.94 -1.34
N ILE A 74 2.87 14.10 -1.68
CA ILE A 74 1.86 14.40 -2.70
C ILE A 74 0.89 15.50 -2.24
N LYS A 75 0.52 15.51 -0.97
CA LYS A 75 -0.57 16.37 -0.47
C LYS A 75 -0.36 17.89 -0.72
N PRO A 76 0.80 18.49 -0.41
CA PRO A 76 1.04 19.91 -0.71
C PRO A 76 0.94 20.21 -2.22
N LEU A 77 1.46 19.32 -3.05
CA LEU A 77 1.46 19.49 -4.51
C LEU A 77 0.05 19.39 -5.07
N GLN A 78 -0.72 18.39 -4.62
CA GLN A 78 -2.13 18.20 -4.98
C GLN A 78 -2.97 19.44 -4.66
N ASN A 79 -2.80 20.02 -3.47
CA ASN A 79 -3.58 21.19 -3.03
C ASN A 79 -3.45 22.39 -3.97
N LYS A 80 -2.28 22.57 -4.60
CA LYS A 80 -2.01 23.66 -5.56
C LYS A 80 -1.93 23.18 -7.02
N ARG A 81 -2.24 21.91 -7.29
CA ARG A 81 -2.10 21.28 -8.62
C ARG A 81 -0.70 21.43 -9.23
N ILE A 82 0.34 21.43 -8.38
CA ILE A 82 1.73 21.51 -8.81
C ILE A 82 2.15 20.13 -9.33
N PRO A 83 2.54 19.98 -10.60
CA PRO A 83 2.97 18.69 -11.14
C PRO A 83 4.25 18.22 -10.45
N LEU A 84 4.31 16.91 -10.19
CA LEU A 84 5.50 16.23 -9.66
C LEU A 84 6.12 15.39 -10.77
N TYR A 85 7.44 15.49 -10.94
CA TYR A 85 8.19 14.68 -11.88
C TYR A 85 9.13 13.76 -11.12
N VAL A 86 9.14 12.48 -11.46
CA VAL A 86 10.14 11.52 -10.97
C VAL A 86 11.12 11.25 -12.10
N LYS A 87 12.38 11.67 -11.94
CA LYS A 87 13.42 11.57 -12.98
C LYS A 87 14.63 10.79 -12.49
N CYS A 88 15.35 10.18 -13.43
CA CYS A 88 16.57 9.44 -13.15
C CYS A 88 17.78 10.37 -13.05
N PHE A 89 18.57 10.28 -11.98
CA PHE A 89 19.85 11.01 -11.91
C PHE A 89 21.01 10.26 -12.58
N LEU A 90 20.83 8.97 -12.92
CA LEU A 90 21.83 8.19 -13.66
C LEU A 90 21.80 8.51 -15.16
N ASP A 91 20.62 8.84 -15.69
CA ASP A 91 20.44 9.31 -17.06
C ASP A 91 19.37 10.42 -17.10
N THR A 92 19.84 11.66 -17.25
CA THR A 92 18.99 12.85 -17.24
C THR A 92 18.22 13.07 -18.54
N SER A 93 18.55 12.31 -19.60
CA SER A 93 17.84 12.35 -20.89
C SER A 93 16.51 11.62 -20.84
N LEU A 94 16.33 10.70 -19.88
CA LEU A 94 15.09 9.97 -19.69
C LEU A 94 13.93 10.92 -19.34
N PRO A 95 12.73 10.66 -19.90
CA PRO A 95 11.58 11.54 -19.70
C PRO A 95 11.13 11.58 -18.24
N GLY A 96 11.23 10.45 -17.53
CA GLY A 96 10.69 10.29 -16.18
C GLY A 96 9.15 10.30 -16.15
N THR A 97 8.59 10.05 -14.97
CA THR A 97 7.13 9.97 -14.80
C THR A 97 6.57 11.32 -14.36
N ALA A 98 5.55 11.81 -15.05
CA ALA A 98 4.79 12.98 -14.65
C ALA A 98 3.57 12.58 -13.80
N ILE A 99 3.47 13.15 -12.61
CA ILE A 99 2.38 12.92 -11.66
C ILE A 99 1.58 14.22 -11.55
N THR A 100 0.31 14.19 -11.95
CA THR A 100 -0.52 15.39 -12.04
C THR A 100 -1.93 15.19 -11.47
N GLY A 101 -2.75 16.25 -11.48
CA GLY A 101 -4.17 16.15 -11.13
C GLY A 101 -5.06 15.60 -12.24
N LYS A 102 -4.51 15.28 -13.42
CA LYS A 102 -5.28 14.76 -14.55
C LYS A 102 -5.54 13.27 -14.36
N LYS A 103 -6.75 12.82 -14.71
CA LYS A 103 -7.04 11.38 -14.79
C LYS A 103 -6.30 10.80 -15.99
N VAL A 104 -5.53 9.74 -15.73
CA VAL A 104 -4.88 8.94 -16.77
C VAL A 104 -5.82 7.80 -17.12
N LYS A 105 -6.00 7.53 -18.42
CA LYS A 105 -6.82 6.42 -18.91
C LYS A 105 -5.90 5.28 -19.33
N GLN A 106 -6.40 4.04 -19.23
CA GLN A 106 -5.72 2.84 -19.74
C GLN A 106 -4.32 2.64 -19.12
N LEU A 107 -4.24 2.75 -17.80
CA LEU A 107 -3.03 2.32 -17.09
C LEU A 107 -2.84 0.81 -17.25
N PRO A 108 -1.59 0.32 -17.36
CA PRO A 108 -1.35 -1.11 -17.26
C PRO A 108 -1.68 -1.60 -15.85
N PRO A 109 -1.95 -2.90 -15.67
CA PRO A 109 -2.14 -3.46 -14.35
C PRO A 109 -0.96 -3.15 -13.45
N VAL A 110 -1.22 -2.61 -12.26
CA VAL A 110 -0.18 -2.32 -11.28
C VAL A 110 -0.12 -3.45 -10.26
N ILE A 111 1.02 -4.12 -10.17
CA ILE A 111 1.21 -5.34 -9.39
C ILE A 111 2.07 -5.03 -8.17
N VAL A 112 1.54 -5.33 -6.99
CA VAL A 112 2.28 -5.29 -5.73
C VAL A 112 2.23 -6.68 -5.09
N LEU A 113 3.40 -7.25 -4.85
CA LEU A 113 3.54 -8.56 -4.22
C LEU A 113 4.22 -8.41 -2.87
N LYS A 114 3.55 -8.83 -1.80
CA LYS A 114 4.10 -8.87 -0.44
C LYS A 114 4.18 -10.32 0.00
N LYS A 115 5.41 -10.84 0.07
CA LYS A 115 5.70 -12.17 0.63
C LYS A 115 5.72 -12.11 2.16
N ASP A 116 5.78 -13.29 2.77
CA ASP A 116 5.91 -13.46 4.23
C ASP A 116 4.83 -12.66 4.99
N GLN A 117 3.59 -12.93 4.61
CA GLN A 117 2.41 -12.38 5.23
C GLN A 117 1.81 -13.37 6.23
N VAL A 118 1.06 -12.82 7.16
CA VAL A 118 0.33 -13.57 8.17
C VAL A 118 -1.15 -13.19 8.09
N LEU A 119 -2.02 -14.20 8.15
CA LEU A 119 -3.45 -14.02 8.32
C LEU A 119 -3.81 -14.34 9.77
N MET A 120 -4.28 -13.32 10.49
CA MET A 120 -4.84 -13.51 11.82
C MET A 120 -6.35 -13.68 11.71
N HIS A 121 -6.88 -14.76 12.26
CA HIS A 121 -8.30 -14.99 12.42
C HIS A 121 -8.70 -14.65 13.84
N LEU A 122 -9.59 -13.68 13.99
CA LEU A 122 -10.13 -13.24 15.25
C LEU A 122 -11.60 -13.66 15.31
N HIS A 123 -11.91 -14.67 16.11
CA HIS A 123 -13.27 -15.17 16.30
C HIS A 123 -13.85 -14.65 17.61
N SER A 124 -15.11 -14.23 17.61
CA SER A 124 -15.80 -13.87 18.86
C SER A 124 -15.85 -15.09 19.80
N GLN A 125 -15.50 -14.90 21.06
CA GLN A 125 -15.42 -15.98 22.05
C GLN A 125 -16.80 -16.50 22.48
N ASP A 126 -17.83 -15.65 22.43
CA ASP A 126 -19.20 -15.94 22.86
C ASP A 126 -20.20 -15.93 21.69
N PHE A 127 -19.70 -15.95 20.44
CA PHE A 127 -20.49 -15.81 19.21
C PHE A 127 -21.29 -14.51 19.11
N SER A 128 -20.98 -13.51 19.94
CA SER A 128 -21.54 -12.17 19.78
C SER A 128 -21.09 -11.54 18.46
N PHE A 129 -21.93 -10.66 17.92
CA PHE A 129 -21.59 -9.94 16.71
C PHE A 129 -20.35 -9.08 16.92
N VAL A 130 -19.41 -9.16 15.98
CA VAL A 130 -18.29 -8.23 15.90
C VAL A 130 -18.81 -6.91 15.33
N GLY A 131 -19.43 -6.14 16.22
CA GLY A 131 -20.01 -4.83 15.91
C GLY A 131 -19.02 -3.68 16.14
N GLU A 132 -19.57 -2.49 16.38
CA GLU A 132 -18.81 -1.25 16.49
C GLU A 132 -17.77 -1.27 17.62
N LYS A 133 -18.14 -1.77 18.81
CA LYS A 133 -17.25 -1.73 19.98
C LYS A 133 -16.02 -2.64 19.81
N PRO A 134 -16.14 -3.95 19.52
CA PRO A 134 -14.96 -4.81 19.33
C PRO A 134 -14.04 -4.33 18.20
N LEU A 135 -14.62 -3.78 17.11
CA LEU A 135 -13.81 -3.18 16.05
C LEU A 135 -13.10 -1.91 16.51
N GLY A 136 -13.77 -1.02 17.25
CA GLY A 136 -13.16 0.18 17.81
C GLY A 136 -12.01 -0.12 18.78
N ASP A 137 -12.20 -1.13 19.63
CA ASP A 137 -11.15 -1.61 20.54
C ASP A 137 -9.97 -2.20 19.74
N LEU A 138 -10.25 -2.95 18.67
CA LEU A 138 -9.21 -3.48 17.77
C LEU A 138 -8.39 -2.37 17.08
N TYR A 139 -9.04 -1.30 16.59
CA TYR A 139 -8.33 -0.13 16.05
C TYR A 139 -7.48 0.59 17.10
N THR A 140 -7.93 0.61 18.36
CA THR A 140 -7.13 1.14 19.47
C THR A 140 -5.86 0.32 19.65
N ILE A 141 -5.97 -1.02 19.64
CA ILE A 141 -4.82 -1.93 19.71
C ILE A 141 -3.86 -1.70 18.54
N PHE A 142 -4.34 -1.51 17.31
CA PHE A 142 -3.48 -1.21 16.15
C PHE A 142 -2.66 0.06 16.35
N ASN A 143 -3.27 1.11 16.89
CA ASN A 143 -2.59 2.37 17.15
C ASN A 143 -1.50 2.22 18.23
N GLU A 144 -1.81 1.55 19.34
CA GLU A 144 -0.86 1.32 20.44
C GLU A 144 0.34 0.48 20.00
N THR A 145 0.08 -0.58 19.23
CA THR A 145 1.12 -1.49 18.72
C THR A 145 1.86 -0.93 17.48
N ARG A 146 1.43 0.24 16.99
CA ARG A 146 1.89 0.85 15.72
C ARG A 146 1.86 -0.18 14.59
N PHE A 147 0.76 -0.91 14.53
CA PHE A 147 0.49 -1.96 13.56
C PHE A 147 -0.42 -1.42 12.47
N ARG A 148 -0.18 -1.79 11.21
CA ARG A 148 -1.03 -1.43 10.09
C ARG A 148 -1.39 -2.70 9.31
N PRO A 149 -2.65 -3.14 9.31
CA PRO A 149 -3.06 -4.25 8.46
C PRO A 149 -3.00 -3.87 6.99
N ASN A 150 -2.62 -4.84 6.16
CA ASN A 150 -2.62 -4.72 4.71
C ASN A 150 -4.00 -5.03 4.11
N LEU A 151 -4.78 -5.85 4.81
CA LEU A 151 -6.15 -6.21 4.47
C LEU A 151 -6.93 -6.50 5.75
N ILE A 152 -8.20 -6.07 5.78
CA ILE A 152 -9.16 -6.39 6.84
C ILE A 152 -10.41 -6.96 6.16
N GLN A 153 -10.87 -8.13 6.61
CA GLN A 153 -12.16 -8.70 6.24
C GLN A 153 -12.99 -8.91 7.50
N THR A 154 -14.23 -8.44 7.50
CA THR A 154 -15.14 -8.56 8.64
C THR A 154 -16.34 -9.44 8.27
N GLY A 155 -16.60 -10.46 9.08
CA GLY A 155 -17.84 -11.22 9.08
C GLY A 155 -18.72 -10.85 10.28
N ALA A 156 -19.83 -11.56 10.45
CA ALA A 156 -20.75 -11.34 11.58
C ALA A 156 -20.09 -11.59 12.93
N ILE A 157 -19.24 -12.62 13.04
CA ILE A 157 -18.64 -13.09 14.30
C ILE A 157 -17.12 -13.25 14.19
N ASN A 158 -16.52 -12.81 13.09
CA ASN A 158 -15.09 -12.95 12.84
C ASN A 158 -14.50 -11.71 12.17
N VAL A 159 -13.20 -11.51 12.38
CA VAL A 159 -12.39 -10.52 11.69
C VAL A 159 -11.11 -11.20 11.24
N GLN A 160 -10.76 -11.06 9.97
CA GLN A 160 -9.50 -11.54 9.42
C GLN A 160 -8.59 -10.35 9.11
N LEU A 161 -7.34 -10.44 9.51
CA LEU A 161 -6.34 -9.40 9.31
C LEU A 161 -5.14 -9.97 8.56
N CYS A 162 -4.87 -9.48 7.35
CA CYS A 162 -3.61 -9.75 6.67
C CYS A 162 -2.57 -8.71 7.09
N VAL A 163 -1.40 -9.18 7.51
CA VAL A 163 -0.38 -8.33 8.13
C VAL A 163 1.03 -8.76 7.73
N ASP A 164 1.99 -7.83 7.82
CA ASP A 164 3.41 -8.16 7.65
C ASP A 164 3.88 -9.10 8.78
N ASN A 165 4.66 -10.14 8.46
CA ASN A 165 5.22 -11.05 9.46
C ASN A 165 6.31 -10.37 10.30
N ARG A 166 5.91 -9.74 11.42
CA ARG A 166 6.80 -9.14 12.40
C ARG A 166 6.55 -9.78 13.77
N SER A 167 7.30 -10.84 14.09
CA SER A 167 7.09 -11.70 15.26
C SER A 167 6.74 -10.95 16.54
N GLU A 168 7.61 -10.05 17.01
CA GLU A 168 7.39 -9.32 18.27
C GLU A 168 6.09 -8.51 18.28
N LYS A 169 5.76 -7.86 17.16
CA LYS A 169 4.55 -7.05 17.04
C LYS A 169 3.29 -7.90 16.89
N LEU A 170 3.40 -9.03 16.20
CA LEU A 170 2.33 -10.02 16.06
C LEU A 170 1.96 -10.60 17.41
N ASP A 171 2.96 -10.97 18.22
CA ASP A 171 2.73 -11.53 19.55
C ASP A 171 2.05 -10.52 20.47
N GLN A 172 2.46 -9.24 20.42
CA GLN A 172 1.81 -8.15 21.16
C GLN A 172 0.36 -7.92 20.71
N LEU A 173 0.11 -7.91 19.40
CA LEU A 173 -1.22 -7.76 18.84
C LEU A 173 -2.13 -8.94 19.23
N ALA A 174 -1.63 -10.17 19.10
CA ALA A 174 -2.34 -11.39 19.46
C ALA A 174 -2.67 -11.42 20.96
N ALA A 175 -1.71 -11.10 21.83
CA ALA A 175 -1.92 -11.07 23.28
C ALA A 175 -2.99 -10.04 23.69
N LYS A 176 -3.00 -8.85 23.08
CA LYS A 176 -4.04 -7.83 23.33
C LYS A 176 -5.40 -8.24 22.77
N ALA A 177 -5.44 -8.81 21.56
CA ALA A 177 -6.67 -9.25 20.92
C ALA A 177 -7.32 -10.46 21.62
N ALA A 178 -6.51 -11.34 22.23
CA ALA A 178 -6.96 -12.53 22.95
C ALA A 178 -7.90 -12.24 24.14
N ALA A 179 -7.95 -10.99 24.62
CA ALA A 179 -8.92 -10.57 25.63
C ALA A 179 -10.36 -10.51 25.12
N MET A 180 -10.56 -10.42 23.79
CA MET A 180 -11.88 -10.25 23.16
C MET A 180 -12.17 -11.32 22.10
N PHE A 181 -11.12 -11.93 21.56
CA PHE A 181 -11.22 -12.87 20.44
C PHE A 181 -10.50 -14.18 20.75
N ASP A 182 -10.96 -15.29 20.18
CA ASP A 182 -10.12 -16.45 19.92
C ASP A 182 -9.23 -16.15 18.71
N VAL A 183 -7.91 -16.28 18.89
CA VAL A 183 -6.91 -15.80 17.93
C VAL A 183 -6.21 -17.00 17.30
N GLN A 184 -6.36 -17.16 15.99
CA GLN A 184 -5.61 -18.12 15.19
C GLN A 184 -4.71 -17.40 14.20
N ILE A 185 -3.53 -17.97 13.95
CA ILE A 185 -2.50 -17.35 13.12
C ILE A 185 -2.06 -18.33 12.05
N GLU A 186 -2.21 -17.90 10.80
CA GLU A 186 -1.73 -18.61 9.61
C GLU A 186 -0.58 -17.82 8.99
N LYS A 187 0.60 -18.45 8.87
CA LYS A 187 1.83 -17.81 8.37
C LYS A 187 2.23 -18.38 7.01
N GLY A 188 3.20 -17.74 6.36
CA GLY A 188 3.77 -18.23 5.10
C GLY A 188 2.94 -17.87 3.88
N LEU A 189 2.10 -16.83 3.99
CA LEU A 189 1.21 -16.39 2.92
C LEU A 189 1.89 -15.34 2.04
N THR A 190 1.40 -15.22 0.81
CA THR A 190 1.74 -14.14 -0.11
C THR A 190 0.48 -13.32 -0.41
N LEU A 191 0.57 -11.99 -0.21
CA LEU A 191 -0.46 -11.04 -0.60
C LEU A 191 -0.12 -10.44 -1.96
N LEU A 192 -0.94 -10.77 -2.96
CA LEU A 192 -0.94 -10.17 -4.28
C LEU A 192 -2.00 -9.07 -4.34
N THR A 193 -1.60 -7.87 -4.74
CA THR A 193 -2.51 -6.78 -5.09
C THR A 193 -2.32 -6.45 -6.56
N ILE A 194 -3.40 -6.42 -7.34
CA ILE A 194 -3.40 -5.94 -8.72
C ILE A 194 -4.42 -4.81 -8.84
N ARG A 195 -3.95 -3.59 -9.14
CA ARG A 195 -4.80 -2.49 -9.60
C ARG A 195 -4.92 -2.52 -11.11
N HIS A 196 -6.01 -1.98 -11.65
CA HIS A 196 -6.33 -2.03 -13.09
C HIS A 196 -6.23 -3.46 -13.63
N TYR A 197 -6.70 -4.43 -12.83
CA TYR A 197 -6.54 -5.85 -13.12
C TYR A 197 -7.35 -6.26 -14.36
N THR A 198 -6.90 -7.32 -15.01
CA THR A 198 -7.67 -8.05 -16.01
C THR A 198 -7.91 -9.46 -15.48
N ASN A 199 -9.03 -10.08 -15.89
CA ASN A 199 -9.32 -11.47 -15.50
C ASN A 199 -8.22 -12.43 -15.97
N GLU A 200 -7.64 -12.17 -17.15
CA GLU A 200 -6.53 -12.95 -17.70
C GLU A 200 -5.28 -12.87 -16.81
N LEU A 201 -4.87 -11.65 -16.42
CA LEU A 201 -3.71 -11.48 -15.55
C LEU A 201 -3.96 -12.06 -14.17
N LEU A 202 -5.15 -11.84 -13.59
CA LEU A 202 -5.51 -12.41 -12.29
C LEU A 202 -5.37 -13.93 -12.33
N GLN A 203 -6.00 -14.59 -13.31
CA GLN A 203 -5.92 -16.04 -13.47
C GLN A 203 -4.47 -16.51 -13.63
N LYS A 204 -3.68 -15.84 -14.47
CA LYS A 204 -2.25 -16.17 -14.67
C LYS A 204 -1.47 -16.09 -13.36
N MET A 205 -1.73 -15.07 -12.53
CA MET A 205 -1.00 -14.81 -11.29
C MET A 205 -1.43 -15.71 -10.13
N THR A 206 -2.63 -16.28 -10.19
CA THR A 206 -3.17 -17.17 -9.15
C THR A 206 -3.23 -18.63 -9.58
N ASP A 207 -2.77 -18.96 -10.79
CA ASP A 207 -2.79 -20.33 -11.30
C ASP A 207 -1.95 -21.27 -10.43
N GLY A 208 -2.55 -22.41 -10.06
CA GLY A 208 -1.93 -23.39 -9.16
C GLY A 208 -1.77 -22.94 -7.70
N LYS A 209 -2.22 -21.73 -7.32
CA LYS A 209 -2.12 -21.22 -5.95
C LYS A 209 -3.30 -21.65 -5.08
N GLN A 210 -3.04 -21.96 -3.82
CA GLN A 210 -4.11 -22.22 -2.85
C GLN A 210 -4.58 -20.88 -2.27
N ILE A 211 -5.68 -20.36 -2.82
CA ILE A 211 -6.27 -19.09 -2.39
C ILE A 211 -6.91 -19.27 -1.00
N VAL A 212 -6.54 -18.39 -0.08
CA VAL A 212 -7.06 -18.33 1.29
C VAL A 212 -8.11 -17.23 1.44
N LEU A 213 -7.87 -16.08 0.81
CA LEU A 213 -8.77 -14.93 0.87
C LEU A 213 -8.66 -14.09 -0.41
N GLN A 214 -9.80 -13.61 -0.92
CA GLN A 214 -9.86 -12.69 -2.05
C GLN A 214 -10.83 -11.55 -1.76
N GLN A 215 -10.38 -10.32 -2.00
CA GLN A 215 -11.21 -9.11 -2.00
C GLN A 215 -11.09 -8.41 -3.35
N GLN A 216 -12.21 -7.91 -3.86
CA GLN A 216 -12.26 -7.34 -5.19
C GLN A 216 -13.20 -6.13 -5.24
N THR A 217 -12.71 -5.07 -5.86
CA THR A 217 -13.48 -3.91 -6.30
C THR A 217 -13.46 -3.83 -7.82
N THR A 218 -14.03 -2.77 -8.39
CA THR A 218 -13.98 -2.54 -9.84
C THR A 218 -12.55 -2.33 -10.35
N GLU A 219 -11.67 -1.73 -9.54
CA GLU A 219 -10.33 -1.31 -9.97
C GLU A 219 -9.21 -2.13 -9.32
N THR A 220 -9.47 -2.87 -8.24
CA THR A 220 -8.43 -3.56 -7.48
C THR A 220 -8.88 -4.94 -7.05
N VAL A 221 -7.98 -5.91 -7.18
CA VAL A 221 -8.11 -7.24 -6.58
C VAL A 221 -6.95 -7.48 -5.65
N GLN A 222 -7.24 -8.01 -4.46
CA GLN A 222 -6.27 -8.51 -3.50
C GLN A 222 -6.51 -10.00 -3.29
N VAL A 223 -5.46 -10.81 -3.42
CA VAL A 223 -5.51 -12.26 -3.24
C VAL A 223 -4.42 -12.65 -2.26
N LEU A 224 -4.82 -13.36 -1.21
CA LEU A 224 -3.93 -13.96 -0.23
C LEU A 224 -3.91 -15.46 -0.47
N TYR A 225 -2.72 -16.04 -0.65
CA TYR A 225 -2.56 -17.45 -0.99
C TYR A 225 -1.32 -18.08 -0.36
N HIS A 226 -1.32 -19.41 -0.30
CA HIS A 226 -0.09 -20.20 -0.16
C HIS A 226 0.55 -20.44 -1.53
N GLU A 227 1.89 -20.47 -1.55
CA GLU A 227 2.69 -20.70 -2.75
C GLU A 227 2.49 -22.09 -3.37
#